data_AF-A0A0B1TV58-F1
#
_entry.id   AF-A0A0B1TV58-F1
#
_cell.length_a   1.000
_cell.length_b   1.000
_cell.length_c   1.000
_cell.angle_alpha   90.00
_cell.angle_beta   90.00
_cell.angle_gamma   90.00
#
_symmetry.space_group_name_H-M   'P 1'
#
loop_
_entity.id
_entity.type
_entity.pdbx_description
1 polymer ?
#
loop_
_entity_poly.entity_id
_entity_poly.type
_entity_poly.pdbx_seq_one_letter_code
_entity_poly.pdbx_strand_id
1 'polypeptide(L)'
;MLGTRSLSEILSDRDAIAISMQALLDEATESWGIKVERVEIKDVRLPVQLQRAMAAEAEATREARAKVIAAEGEQKASRSLRDAASVIASTPAALQLRYLQTLNSVAAEKNSTIIFPLPMELVRHLINE
;
A
#
# COMPACT_ATOMS: atom_id res chain seq x y z
N MET A 1 -27.38 -21.08 6.00
CA MET A 1 -26.75 -20.35 4.87
C MET A 1 -26.45 -18.90 5.23
N LEU A 2 -27.44 -18.06 5.54
CA LEU A 2 -27.17 -16.66 5.96
C LEU A 2 -26.61 -16.55 7.40
N GLY A 3 -27.04 -17.41 8.33
CA GLY A 3 -26.52 -17.41 9.71
C GLY A 3 -25.15 -18.08 9.91
N THR A 4 -24.58 -18.66 8.86
CA THR A 4 -23.29 -19.38 8.90
C THR A 4 -22.14 -18.58 8.30
N ARG A 5 -22.43 -17.45 7.65
CA ARG A 5 -21.44 -16.56 7.04
C ARG A 5 -21.35 -15.26 7.81
N SER A 6 -20.15 -14.66 7.84
CA SER A 6 -19.98 -13.35 8.44
C SER A 6 -20.74 -12.28 7.64
N LEU A 7 -21.22 -11.25 8.30
CA LEU A 7 -21.94 -10.15 7.65
C LEU A 7 -21.08 -9.43 6.60
N SER A 8 -19.76 -9.34 6.86
CA SER A 8 -18.76 -8.82 5.93
C SER A 8 -18.66 -9.65 4.64
N GLU A 9 -18.75 -10.97 4.73
CA GLU A 9 -18.77 -11.85 3.55
C GLU A 9 -20.06 -11.67 2.75
N ILE A 10 -21.20 -11.50 3.43
CA ILE A 10 -22.49 -11.26 2.74
C ILE A 10 -22.47 -9.96 1.95
N LEU A 11 -21.76 -8.94 2.45
CA LEU A 11 -21.62 -7.67 1.76
C LEU A 11 -20.58 -7.72 0.63
N SER A 12 -19.49 -8.47 0.81
CA SER A 12 -18.37 -8.52 -0.14
C SER A 12 -18.58 -9.53 -1.27
N ASP A 13 -19.15 -10.70 -0.97
CA ASP A 13 -19.23 -11.86 -1.87
C ASP A 13 -20.69 -12.22 -2.21
N ARG A 14 -21.46 -11.22 -2.64
CA ARG A 14 -22.89 -11.40 -2.99
C ARG A 14 -23.10 -12.45 -4.08
N ASP A 15 -22.24 -12.47 -5.09
CA ASP A 15 -22.34 -13.39 -6.22
C ASP A 15 -22.13 -14.85 -5.80
N ALA A 16 -21.16 -15.10 -4.92
CA ALA A 16 -20.89 -16.44 -4.41
C ALA A 16 -22.08 -16.97 -3.59
N ILE A 17 -22.74 -16.11 -2.82
CA ILE A 17 -23.92 -16.47 -2.04
C ILE A 17 -25.12 -16.70 -2.97
N ALA A 18 -25.30 -15.85 -3.98
CA ALA A 18 -26.36 -16.00 -4.98
C ALA A 18 -26.25 -17.34 -5.72
N ILE A 19 -25.05 -17.74 -6.15
CA ILE A 19 -24.79 -19.04 -6.78
C ILE A 19 -25.13 -20.19 -5.84
N SER A 20 -24.66 -20.12 -4.59
CA SER A 20 -24.96 -21.15 -3.60
C SER A 20 -26.45 -21.27 -3.29
N MET A 21 -27.18 -20.14 -3.25
CA MET A 21 -28.64 -20.15 -3.07
C MET A 21 -29.38 -20.67 -4.29
N GLN A 22 -28.91 -20.37 -5.50
CA GLN A 22 -29.48 -20.88 -6.74
C GLN A 22 -29.39 -22.40 -6.79
N ALA A 23 -28.22 -22.98 -6.51
CA ALA A 23 -28.06 -24.44 -6.49
C ALA A 23 -29.01 -25.13 -5.49
N LEU A 24 -29.11 -24.59 -4.27
CA LEU A 24 -29.99 -25.15 -3.23
C LEU A 24 -31.48 -25.03 -3.57
N LEU A 25 -31.88 -23.91 -4.17
CA LEU A 25 -33.27 -23.69 -4.55
C LEU A 25 -33.65 -24.54 -5.76
N ASP A 26 -32.78 -24.66 -6.75
CA ASP A 26 -33.01 -25.48 -7.94
C ASP A 26 -33.21 -26.96 -7.56
N GLU A 27 -32.34 -27.50 -6.69
CA GLU A 27 -32.46 -28.87 -6.16
C GLU A 27 -33.79 -29.09 -5.42
N ALA A 28 -34.24 -28.11 -4.63
CA ALA A 28 -35.49 -28.22 -3.89
C ALA A 28 -36.72 -28.12 -4.80
N THR A 29 -36.69 -27.28 -5.83
CA THR A 29 -37.83 -27.02 -6.72
C THR A 29 -37.94 -27.96 -7.90
N GLU A 30 -36.93 -28.80 -8.14
CA GLU A 30 -36.94 -29.80 -9.22
C GLU A 30 -38.12 -30.79 -9.08
N SER A 31 -38.49 -31.14 -7.85
CA SER A 31 -39.66 -31.99 -7.56
C SER A 31 -41.00 -31.39 -8.01
N TRP A 32 -41.06 -30.07 -8.20
CA TRP A 32 -42.22 -29.34 -8.68
C TRP A 32 -42.14 -29.00 -10.18
N GLY A 33 -41.08 -29.42 -10.86
CA GLY A 33 -40.83 -29.09 -12.27
C GLY A 33 -40.50 -27.62 -12.51
N ILE A 34 -40.05 -26.90 -11.48
CA ILE A 34 -39.66 -25.49 -11.58
C ILE A 34 -38.13 -25.40 -11.62
N LYS A 35 -37.61 -24.74 -12.66
CA LYS A 35 -36.18 -24.46 -12.83
C LYS A 35 -35.85 -23.05 -12.35
N VAL A 36 -34.84 -22.93 -11.49
CA VAL A 36 -34.40 -21.63 -10.96
C VAL A 36 -33.22 -21.12 -11.78
N GLU A 37 -33.47 -20.13 -12.65
CA GLU A 37 -32.44 -19.58 -13.54
C GLU A 37 -31.45 -18.64 -12.85
N ARG A 38 -31.92 -17.76 -11.96
CA ARG A 38 -31.07 -16.80 -11.25
C ARG A 38 -31.67 -16.40 -9.92
N VAL A 39 -30.81 -16.29 -8.91
CA VAL A 39 -31.12 -15.72 -7.60
C VAL A 39 -30.26 -14.48 -7.42
N GLU A 40 -30.82 -13.40 -6.88
CA GLU A 40 -30.10 -12.14 -6.67
C GLU A 40 -30.52 -11.51 -5.35
N ILE A 41 -29.52 -11.03 -4.60
CA ILE A 41 -29.76 -10.35 -3.33
C ILE A 41 -30.05 -8.88 -3.62
N LYS A 42 -31.32 -8.48 -3.47
CA LYS A 42 -31.76 -7.12 -3.77
C LYS A 42 -31.29 -6.10 -2.72
N ASP A 43 -31.73 -6.26 -1.46
CA ASP A 43 -31.43 -5.32 -0.38
C ASP A 43 -31.04 -6.04 0.91
N VAL A 44 -29.96 -5.58 1.55
CA VAL A 44 -29.56 -5.99 2.90
C VAL A 44 -29.61 -4.77 3.79
N ARG A 45 -30.49 -4.80 4.80
CA ARG A 45 -30.65 -3.69 5.75
C ARG A 45 -29.92 -4.01 7.05
N LEU A 46 -28.99 -3.13 7.43
CA LEU A 46 -28.23 -3.24 8.66
C LEU A 46 -28.70 -2.17 9.66
N PRO A 47 -28.75 -2.48 10.96
CA PRO A 47 -28.95 -1.47 11.98
C PRO A 47 -27.84 -0.40 11.92
N VAL A 48 -28.21 0.88 12.01
CA VAL A 48 -27.28 2.02 11.90
C VAL A 48 -26.13 1.92 12.90
N GLN A 49 -26.39 1.40 14.11
CA GLN A 49 -25.38 1.20 15.15
C GLN A 49 -24.29 0.22 14.70
N LEU A 50 -24.69 -0.91 14.09
CA LEU A 50 -23.77 -1.94 13.64
C LEU A 50 -22.97 -1.48 12.41
N GLN A 51 -23.60 -0.73 11.49
CA GLN A 51 -22.91 -0.13 10.35
C GLN A 51 -21.77 0.81 10.80
N ARG A 52 -22.01 1.61 11.84
CA ARG A 52 -20.98 2.50 12.42
C ARG A 52 -19.86 1.72 13.08
N ALA A 53 -20.19 0.68 13.85
CA ALA A 53 -19.18 -0.16 14.49
C ALA A 53 -18.28 -0.87 13.47
N MET A 54 -18.86 -1.44 12.41
CA MET A 54 -18.10 -2.07 11.33
C MET A 54 -17.24 -1.08 10.56
N ALA A 55 -17.75 0.13 10.30
CA ALA A 55 -16.96 1.17 9.63
C ALA A 55 -15.74 1.58 10.47
N ALA A 56 -15.92 1.76 11.78
CA ALA A 56 -14.84 2.07 12.71
C ALA A 56 -13.80 0.94 12.80
N GLU A 57 -14.23 -0.32 12.86
CA GLU A 57 -13.34 -1.49 12.86
C GLU A 57 -12.55 -1.61 11.55
N ALA A 58 -13.22 -1.41 10.41
CA ALA A 58 -12.59 -1.44 9.09
C ALA A 58 -11.55 -0.31 8.93
N GLU A 59 -11.85 0.89 9.41
CA GLU A 59 -10.93 2.04 9.40
C GLU A 59 -9.71 1.77 10.27
N ALA A 60 -9.89 1.33 11.52
CA ALA A 60 -8.81 1.00 12.43
C ALA A 60 -7.89 -0.10 11.87
N THR A 61 -8.47 -1.16 11.29
CA THR A 61 -7.71 -2.24 10.66
C THR A 61 -6.92 -1.74 9.46
N ARG A 62 -7.51 -0.85 8.65
CA ARG A 62 -6.85 -0.27 7.48
C ARG A 62 -5.70 0.65 7.89
N GLU A 63 -5.90 1.48 8.90
CA GLU A 63 -4.85 2.36 9.43
C GLU A 63 -3.68 1.56 10.02
N ALA A 64 -3.99 0.53 10.80
CA ALA A 64 -2.96 -0.36 11.37
C ALA A 64 -2.14 -1.03 10.26
N ARG A 65 -2.80 -1.58 9.23
CA ARG A 65 -2.10 -2.16 8.07
C ARG A 65 -1.26 -1.14 7.31
N ALA A 66 -1.77 0.09 7.14
CA ALA A 66 -1.02 1.16 6.47
C ALA A 66 0.28 1.50 7.24
N LYS A 67 0.23 1.54 8.58
CA LYS A 67 1.43 1.77 9.42
C LYS A 67 2.46 0.66 9.28
N VAL A 68 2.03 -0.59 9.24
CA VAL A 68 2.94 -1.73 9.04
C VAL A 68 3.63 -1.63 7.68
N ILE A 69 2.86 -1.39 6.61
CA ILE A 69 3.40 -1.26 5.25
C ILE A 69 4.39 -0.09 5.15
N ALA A 70 4.08 1.04 5.79
CA ALA A 70 4.98 2.19 5.82
C ALA A 70 6.31 1.86 6.53
N ALA A 71 6.24 1.21 7.70
CA ALA A 71 7.44 0.81 8.45
C ALA A 71 8.30 -0.22 7.69
N GLU A 72 7.66 -1.19 7.04
CA GLU A 72 8.37 -2.16 6.18
C GLU A 72 9.01 -1.49 4.96
N GLY A 73 8.30 -0.54 4.34
CA GLY A 73 8.81 0.27 3.24
C GLY A 73 10.02 1.10 3.65
N GLU A 74 9.97 1.73 4.81
CA GLU A 74 11.07 2.51 5.38
C GLU A 74 12.29 1.63 5.71
N GLN A 75 12.07 0.45 6.29
CA GLN A 75 13.15 -0.50 6.56
C GLN A 75 13.82 -0.94 5.25
N LYS A 76 13.03 -1.27 4.22
CA LYS A 76 13.55 -1.68 2.92
C LYS A 76 14.34 -0.56 2.25
N ALA A 77 13.81 0.66 2.25
CA ALA A 77 14.48 1.85 1.72
C ALA A 77 15.81 2.10 2.45
N SER A 78 15.82 2.02 3.78
CA SER A 78 17.02 2.21 4.61
C SER A 78 18.11 1.19 4.30
N ARG A 79 17.75 -0.09 4.09
CA ARG A 79 18.69 -1.14 3.68
C ARG A 79 19.29 -0.83 2.32
N SER A 80 18.46 -0.50 1.32
CA SER A 80 18.94 -0.14 -0.01
C SER A 80 19.85 1.09 0.00
N LEU A 81 19.54 2.11 0.80
CA LEU A 81 20.37 3.29 0.95
C LEU A 81 21.72 2.98 1.62
N ARG A 82 21.73 2.14 2.64
CA ARG A 82 22.97 1.68 3.28
C ARG A 82 23.85 0.92 2.30
N ASP A 83 23.26 0.01 1.53
CA ASP A 83 24.01 -0.79 0.56
C ASP A 83 24.59 0.11 -0.54
N ALA A 84 23.81 1.07 -1.04
CA ALA A 84 24.31 2.09 -1.97
C ALA A 84 25.44 2.94 -1.36
N ALA A 85 25.31 3.36 -0.09
CA ALA A 85 26.35 4.11 0.61
C ALA A 85 27.64 3.30 0.77
N SER A 86 27.54 2.00 1.08
CA SER A 86 28.70 1.10 1.17
C SER A 86 29.42 0.99 -0.17
N VAL A 87 28.68 0.85 -1.27
CA VAL A 87 29.26 0.80 -2.63
C VAL A 87 29.95 2.12 -2.96
N ILE A 88 29.32 3.25 -2.65
CA ILE A 88 29.89 4.59 -2.87
C ILE A 88 31.16 4.79 -2.04
N ALA A 89 31.17 4.37 -0.78
CA ALA A 89 32.34 4.47 0.09
C ALA A 89 33.53 3.63 -0.42
N SER A 90 33.25 2.45 -1.01
CA SER A 90 34.30 1.60 -1.59
C SER A 90 34.96 2.17 -2.86
N THR A 91 34.30 3.11 -3.54
CA THR A 91 34.78 3.71 -4.79
C THR A 91 34.87 5.23 -4.66
N PRO A 92 36.04 5.82 -4.36
CA PRO A 92 36.19 7.27 -4.20
C PRO A 92 35.68 8.09 -5.40
N ALA A 93 35.86 7.58 -6.62
CA ALA A 93 35.37 8.22 -7.84
C ALA A 93 33.83 8.29 -7.91
N ALA A 94 33.09 7.42 -7.21
CA ALA A 94 31.63 7.41 -7.20
C ALA A 94 31.05 8.65 -6.49
N LEU A 95 31.68 9.12 -5.41
CA LEU A 95 31.29 10.37 -4.75
C LEU A 95 31.48 11.57 -5.69
N GLN A 96 32.59 11.60 -6.42
CA GLN A 96 32.89 12.68 -7.35
C GLN A 96 31.93 12.69 -8.55
N LEU A 97 31.59 11.51 -9.10
CA LEU A 97 30.58 11.40 -10.15
C LEU A 97 29.19 11.83 -9.66
N ARG A 98 28.80 11.42 -8.44
CA ARG A 98 27.53 11.85 -7.85
C ARG A 98 27.50 13.36 -7.62
N TYR A 99 28.61 13.94 -7.19
CA TYR A 99 28.78 15.38 -7.05
C TYR A 99 28.59 16.11 -8.40
N LEU A 100 29.23 15.64 -9.47
CA LEU A 100 29.06 16.19 -10.82
C LEU A 100 27.62 16.05 -11.34
N GLN A 101 26.95 14.93 -11.05
CA GLN A 101 25.54 14.73 -11.40
C GLN A 101 24.63 15.72 -10.64
N THR A 102 24.87 15.93 -9.35
CA THR A 102 24.12 16.93 -8.57
C THR A 102 24.33 18.33 -9.13
N LEU A 103 25.57 18.69 -9.51
CA LEU A 103 25.85 19.98 -10.15
C LEU A 103 25.11 20.15 -11.47
N ASN A 104 25.07 19.12 -12.31
CA ASN A 104 24.34 19.16 -13.57
C ASN A 104 22.81 19.32 -13.35
N SER A 105 22.26 18.63 -12.35
CA SER A 105 20.84 18.76 -11.97
C SER A 105 20.51 20.16 -11.47
N VAL A 106 21.34 20.74 -10.61
CA VAL A 106 21.14 22.10 -10.07
C VAL A 106 21.31 23.16 -11.16
N ALA A 107 22.27 22.99 -12.07
CA ALA A 107 22.47 23.88 -13.21
C ALA A 107 21.28 23.86 -14.19
N ALA A 108 20.62 22.71 -14.34
CA ALA A 108 19.41 22.59 -15.17
C ALA A 108 18.20 23.36 -14.59
N GLU A 109 18.11 23.52 -13.26
CA GLU A 109 16.98 24.19 -12.60
C GLU A 109 17.01 25.73 -12.64
N LYS A 110 18.00 26.38 -13.27
CA LYS A 110 18.12 27.85 -13.38
C LYS A 110 18.03 28.61 -12.03
N ASN A 111 18.57 28.06 -10.94
CA ASN A 111 18.59 28.73 -9.64
C ASN A 111 19.72 29.77 -9.53
N SER A 112 19.42 30.99 -9.06
CA SER A 112 20.38 32.13 -9.01
C SER A 112 21.33 32.11 -7.80
N THR A 113 21.09 31.22 -6.82
CA THR A 113 21.91 31.07 -5.62
C THR A 113 22.25 29.59 -5.43
N ILE A 114 23.54 29.24 -5.51
CA ILE A 114 24.03 27.88 -5.37
C ILE A 114 24.74 27.78 -4.01
N ILE A 115 24.16 27.02 -3.07
CA ILE A 115 24.83 26.69 -1.81
C ILE A 115 25.80 25.54 -2.10
N PHE A 116 27.09 25.85 -2.11
CA PHE A 116 28.15 24.87 -2.31
C PHE A 116 28.51 24.20 -0.97
N PRO A 117 28.21 22.90 -0.77
CA PRO A 117 28.81 22.15 0.32
C PRO A 117 30.27 21.89 -0.03
N LEU A 118 31.19 22.64 0.56
CA LEU A 118 32.63 22.38 0.43
C LEU A 118 32.99 21.15 1.29
N PRO A 119 33.67 20.14 0.73
CA PRO A 119 34.18 19.03 1.51
C PRO A 119 35.10 19.53 2.62
N MET A 120 34.86 19.07 3.85
CA MET A 120 35.65 19.48 5.03
C MET A 120 37.14 19.16 4.86
N GLU A 121 37.50 18.16 4.05
CA GLU A 121 38.91 17.83 3.74
C GLU A 121 39.63 18.95 2.98
N LEU A 122 38.92 19.63 2.07
CA LEU A 122 39.47 20.76 1.30
C LEU A 122 39.62 22.00 2.20
N VAL A 123 38.63 22.23 3.07
CA VAL A 123 38.66 23.29 4.09
C VAL A 123 39.79 23.05 5.09
N ARG A 124 40.03 21.80 5.49
CA ARG A 124 41.08 21.43 6.45
C ARG A 124 42.49 21.62 5.88
N HIS A 125 42.69 21.42 4.57
CA HIS A 125 43.95 21.75 3.89
C HIS A 125 44.19 23.27 3.80
N LEU A 126 43.13 24.08 3.69
CA LEU A 126 43.22 25.54 3.64
C LEU A 126 43.42 26.20 5.01
N ILE A 127 43.01 25.54 6.10
CA ILE A 127 43.11 26.06 7.48
C ILE A 127 44.39 25.58 8.20
N ASN A 128 45.00 24.47 7.77
CA ASN A 128 46.21 23.91 8.37
C ASN A 128 47.51 24.24 7.60
N GLU A 129 47.55 25.32 6.82
CA GLU A 129 48.82 25.99 6.46
C GLU A 129 49.14 27.11 7.45
#